data_AF-A0A1A9WA20-F1
#
_entry.id   AF-A0A1A9WA20-F1
#
_cell.length_a   1.000
_cell.length_b   1.000
_cell.length_c   1.000
_cell.angle_alpha   90.00
_cell.angle_beta   90.00
_cell.angle_gamma   90.00
#
_symmetry.space_group_name_H-M   'P 1'
#
loop_
_entity.id
_entity.type
_entity.pdbx_description
1 polymer ?
#
loop_
_entity_poly.entity_id
_entity_poly.type
_entity_poly.pdbx_seq_one_letter_code
_entity_poly.pdbx_strand_id
1 'polypeptide(L)'
;MNIGRLILRKCTAIGGGKGIINKAHIASFSYIQSKHEAKCRVPALSKSLIKSMHIQSRLRSQHEPLMATVHLECKSSKKRKKRSVGKTELLAMGFYNVTAFTTAEEYDLESLLDALREQKLYEAKKFFSTDNLGLEQDVLYVTAKYQVGEEVRDIFFFREGSVVLWNFNEIEINNVLSFLKAFEKDRYLQPLIRSESEIMPYTYVPSSAIDVEGDIVPTEDVMSAFFQNGKFFLISNADNFFPKYTFSNALSTSIKLGIWEASLDRYINSMEFITDDMKKGRHIRMSRAEVLRKTGELLALRHVINLSSDLLDTPDFYWDREQLERLYVQVCSYFAVSRRTKVMNEKINHCVELAELISHNLNEAHNTRLEWMIIILIMIEVCFEILHYIDRYYGRDVAAYNDKNNIKTVPGHIFRGKRRLVKPVSRKAMETLRREYEREEQVMLLLRHPYLTIEESHGHVKHLQKSEAKIANWNNIAALKKMKDHVTLEDRLNYLRVKQSWD
;
A
#
# COMPACT_ATOMS: atom_id res chain seq x y z
N MET A 1 -17.78 10.55 27.98
CA MET A 1 -18.23 11.67 28.85
C MET A 1 -17.60 11.59 30.25
N ASN A 2 -16.28 11.40 30.38
CA ASN A 2 -15.63 11.27 31.70
C ASN A 2 -14.11 11.57 31.71
N ILE A 3 -13.59 12.38 30.79
CA ILE A 3 -12.17 12.77 30.77
C ILE A 3 -11.96 14.19 31.34
N GLY A 4 -12.90 15.11 31.07
CA GLY A 4 -12.82 16.50 31.57
C GLY A 4 -12.87 16.65 33.11
N ARG A 5 -13.55 15.74 33.84
CA ARG A 5 -13.61 15.80 35.31
C ARG A 5 -12.35 15.27 36.02
N LEU A 6 -11.49 14.52 35.31
CA LEU A 6 -10.28 13.96 35.92
C LEU A 6 -9.12 14.98 35.93
N ILE A 7 -9.10 15.90 34.96
CA ILE A 7 -8.07 16.94 34.86
C ILE A 7 -8.30 18.04 35.91
N LEU A 8 -9.55 18.45 36.13
CA LEU A 8 -9.87 19.46 37.17
C LEU A 8 -9.62 18.95 38.61
N ARG A 9 -9.81 17.65 38.89
CA ARG A 9 -9.57 17.10 40.24
C ARG A 9 -8.10 16.93 40.60
N LYS A 10 -7.19 16.80 39.61
CA LYS A 10 -5.75 16.73 39.86
C LYS A 10 -5.10 18.09 40.10
N CYS A 11 -5.65 19.17 39.56
CA CYS A 11 -5.14 20.53 39.81
C CYS A 11 -5.53 21.08 41.19
N THR A 12 -6.61 20.61 41.82
CA THR A 12 -7.00 21.04 43.17
C THR A 12 -6.23 20.34 44.30
N ALA A 13 -5.40 19.34 44.01
CA ALA A 13 -4.65 18.57 45.01
C ALA A 13 -3.20 19.05 45.20
N ILE A 14 -2.72 20.02 44.42
CA ILE A 14 -1.35 20.55 44.51
C ILE A 14 -1.43 22.08 44.50
N GLY A 15 -1.51 22.69 45.67
CA GLY A 15 -1.58 24.16 45.76
C GLY A 15 -1.93 24.73 47.12
N GLY A 16 -1.42 24.16 48.21
CA GLY A 16 -1.26 24.91 49.45
C GLY A 16 0.02 25.73 49.35
N GLY A 17 -0.08 27.06 49.25
CA GLY A 17 1.11 27.91 49.18
C GLY A 17 0.78 29.34 48.78
N LYS A 18 0.58 30.19 49.79
CA LYS A 18 0.54 31.65 49.64
C LYS A 18 1.88 32.14 49.08
N GLY A 19 1.82 33.07 48.13
CA GLY A 19 2.97 33.85 47.68
C GLY A 19 3.33 33.57 46.23
N ILE A 20 2.82 34.44 45.34
CA ILE A 20 3.44 35.06 44.16
C ILE A 20 2.27 35.75 43.44
N ILE A 21 1.70 36.75 44.12
CA ILE A 21 0.84 37.76 43.51
C ILE A 21 1.75 38.97 43.42
N ASN A 22 2.23 39.25 42.20
CA ASN A 22 3.04 40.39 41.73
C ASN A 22 4.27 39.93 40.93
N LYS A 23 4.04 39.43 39.71
CA LYS A 23 5.01 39.52 38.58
C LYS A 23 4.49 39.05 37.20
N ALA A 24 3.18 38.94 36.97
CA ALA A 24 2.63 38.49 35.69
C ALA A 24 1.78 39.55 34.97
N HIS A 25 2.11 40.84 35.12
CA HIS A 25 1.44 41.94 34.42
C HIS A 25 2.32 42.64 33.36
N ILE A 26 3.49 42.07 33.03
CA ILE A 26 4.41 42.62 32.02
C ILE A 26 4.99 41.45 31.19
N ALA A 27 4.17 40.81 30.35
CA ALA A 27 4.66 39.89 29.32
C ALA A 27 3.67 39.61 28.17
N SER A 28 2.58 40.38 28.03
CA SER A 28 1.51 40.07 27.05
C SER A 28 1.30 41.16 26.00
N PHE A 29 2.23 42.13 25.85
CA PHE A 29 2.02 43.29 24.98
C PHE A 29 3.07 43.50 23.88
N SER A 30 3.88 42.49 23.57
CA SER A 30 4.96 42.63 22.58
C SER A 30 5.16 41.37 21.75
N TYR A 31 4.13 40.98 20.98
CA TYR A 31 4.37 40.17 19.76
C TYR A 31 3.26 40.27 18.68
N ILE A 32 2.53 41.39 18.61
CA ILE A 32 1.60 41.68 17.51
C ILE A 32 2.02 42.98 16.83
N GLN A 33 3.22 42.99 16.24
CA GLN A 33 3.59 43.98 15.22
C GLN A 33 4.87 43.57 14.49
N SER A 34 4.78 42.65 13.53
CA SER A 34 5.66 42.64 12.35
C SER A 34 5.21 41.54 11.37
N LYS A 35 5.04 41.93 10.10
CA LYS A 35 4.72 41.14 8.90
C LYS A 35 3.25 40.97 8.52
N HIS A 36 2.60 42.11 8.32
CA HIS A 36 1.91 42.35 7.05
C HIS A 36 2.96 42.62 5.96
N GLU A 37 3.03 41.76 4.94
CA GLU A 37 3.24 42.11 3.51
C GLU A 37 3.46 40.83 2.68
N ALA A 38 2.40 40.35 2.01
CA ALA A 38 2.43 39.84 0.63
C ALA A 38 1.06 39.26 0.22
N LYS A 39 0.27 40.08 -0.46
CA LYS A 39 -0.71 39.77 -1.52
C LYS A 39 -1.20 38.31 -1.64
N CYS A 40 -2.48 38.09 -1.33
CA CYS A 40 -3.32 37.19 -2.12
C CYS A 40 -4.58 37.94 -2.59
N ARG A 41 -4.68 38.04 -3.91
CA ARG A 41 -5.69 38.74 -4.69
C ARG A 41 -6.86 37.77 -4.88
N VAL A 42 -8.02 38.07 -4.31
CA VAL A 42 -9.28 37.35 -4.56
C VAL A 42 -9.92 37.95 -5.81
N PRO A 43 -10.30 37.19 -6.86
CA PRO A 43 -11.09 37.75 -7.94
C PRO A 43 -12.56 37.81 -7.55
N ALA A 44 -13.16 38.94 -7.91
CA ALA A 44 -14.54 39.30 -7.67
C ALA A 44 -15.54 38.35 -8.35
N LEU A 45 -16.58 37.99 -7.61
CA LEU A 45 -17.85 37.47 -8.13
C LEU A 45 -18.50 38.54 -9.02
N SER A 46 -18.59 38.26 -10.33
CA SER A 46 -19.48 38.98 -11.22
C SER A 46 -20.66 38.09 -11.62
N LYS A 47 -21.83 38.73 -11.64
CA LYS A 47 -23.14 38.19 -11.93
C LYS A 47 -23.20 37.65 -13.37
N SER A 48 -23.69 36.43 -13.55
CA SER A 48 -24.62 36.13 -14.64
C SER A 48 -25.38 34.85 -14.33
N LEU A 49 -26.70 34.97 -14.44
CA LEU A 49 -27.72 33.97 -14.19
C LEU A 49 -28.33 33.67 -15.57
N ILE A 50 -28.75 32.41 -15.76
CA ILE A 50 -29.70 31.91 -16.77
C ILE A 50 -29.10 31.56 -18.15
N LYS A 51 -28.89 30.26 -18.39
CA LYS A 51 -29.61 29.55 -19.47
C LYS A 51 -29.63 28.02 -19.28
N SER A 52 -30.83 27.48 -19.52
CA SER A 52 -31.20 26.11 -19.89
C SER A 52 -30.96 24.97 -18.90
N MET A 53 -32.04 24.69 -18.18
CA MET A 53 -32.44 23.41 -17.61
C MET A 53 -33.23 22.64 -18.69
N HIS A 54 -32.71 21.55 -19.26
CA HIS A 54 -33.53 20.44 -19.79
C HIS A 54 -32.71 19.24 -20.28
N ILE A 55 -33.24 18.03 -19.98
CA ILE A 55 -33.01 16.73 -20.64
C ILE A 55 -31.67 16.07 -20.21
N GLN A 56 -31.57 14.86 -19.65
CA GLN A 56 -32.41 13.66 -19.71
C GLN A 56 -32.09 12.72 -18.54
N SER A 57 -33.12 11.98 -18.14
CA SER A 57 -33.10 10.84 -17.24
C SER A 57 -32.33 9.61 -17.78
N ARG A 58 -31.91 8.75 -16.84
CA ARG A 58 -31.93 7.27 -16.93
C ARG A 58 -30.73 6.61 -17.64
N LEU A 59 -29.87 5.96 -16.85
CA LEU A 59 -29.51 4.54 -17.03
C LEU A 59 -28.70 4.05 -15.81
N ARG A 60 -29.34 3.16 -15.04
CA ARG A 60 -28.72 2.27 -14.07
C ARG A 60 -28.40 1.00 -14.87
N SER A 61 -27.12 0.71 -15.08
CA SER A 61 -26.68 -0.61 -15.52
C SER A 61 -25.49 -1.06 -14.67
N GLN A 62 -25.59 -2.32 -14.28
CA GLN A 62 -24.57 -3.09 -13.59
C GLN A 62 -23.28 -3.08 -14.43
N HIS A 63 -22.13 -3.00 -13.75
CA HIS A 63 -20.86 -3.38 -14.35
C HIS A 63 -20.07 -4.21 -13.33
N GLU A 64 -19.93 -5.49 -13.66
CA GLU A 64 -18.82 -6.34 -13.23
C GLU A 64 -17.49 -5.66 -13.59
N PRO A 65 -16.42 -5.84 -12.79
CA PRO A 65 -15.10 -5.40 -13.19
C PRO A 65 -14.52 -6.39 -14.20
N LEU A 66 -14.69 -6.09 -15.49
CA LEU A 66 -13.82 -6.59 -16.55
C LEU A 66 -12.39 -6.13 -16.26
N MET A 67 -11.47 -7.09 -16.15
CA MET A 67 -10.02 -6.91 -16.16
C MET A 67 -9.62 -6.11 -17.41
N ALA A 68 -9.60 -4.79 -17.28
CA ALA A 68 -9.02 -3.91 -18.28
C ALA A 68 -7.50 -4.11 -18.22
N THR A 69 -6.97 -4.73 -19.27
CA THR A 69 -5.57 -4.72 -19.64
C THR A 69 -5.12 -3.26 -19.73
N VAL A 70 -4.56 -2.75 -18.64
CA VAL A 70 -3.84 -1.48 -18.65
C VAL A 70 -2.58 -1.72 -19.46
N HIS A 71 -2.57 -1.25 -20.71
CA HIS A 71 -1.34 -1.01 -21.45
C HIS A 71 -0.53 0.04 -20.67
N LEU A 72 0.26 -0.43 -19.70
CA LEU A 72 1.33 0.36 -19.11
C LEU A 72 2.45 0.41 -20.15
N GLU A 73 2.49 1.49 -20.91
CA GLU A 73 3.73 1.97 -21.51
C GLU A 73 4.72 2.24 -20.38
N CYS A 74 5.55 1.24 -20.10
CA CYS A 74 6.76 1.40 -19.32
C CYS A 74 7.61 2.41 -20.09
N LYS A 75 7.65 3.67 -19.60
CA LYS A 75 8.64 4.65 -20.06
C LYS A 75 10.00 4.02 -19.78
N SER A 76 10.60 3.45 -20.82
CA SER A 76 11.93 2.88 -20.71
C SER A 76 12.87 4.02 -20.36
N SER A 77 13.32 4.08 -19.10
CA SER A 77 14.64 4.62 -18.83
C SER A 77 15.58 3.96 -19.83
N LYS A 78 16.39 4.75 -20.54
CA LYS A 78 17.31 4.26 -21.59
C LYS A 78 18.32 3.29 -20.97
N LYS A 79 17.90 2.05 -20.73
CA LYS A 79 18.76 0.95 -20.29
C LYS A 79 19.65 0.62 -21.48
N ARG A 80 20.95 0.53 -21.20
CA ARG A 80 22.03 0.22 -22.13
C ARG A 80 21.61 -1.01 -22.95
N LYS A 81 21.31 -0.86 -24.24
CA LYS A 81 21.15 -1.98 -25.17
C LYS A 81 22.38 -2.87 -25.01
N LYS A 82 22.23 -4.05 -24.39
CA LYS A 82 23.28 -5.08 -24.40
C LYS A 82 23.55 -5.37 -25.89
N ARG A 83 24.79 -5.14 -26.33
CA ARG A 83 25.23 -5.41 -27.70
C ARG A 83 25.04 -6.90 -27.96
N SER A 84 23.99 -7.29 -28.68
CA SER A 84 23.91 -8.63 -29.24
C SER A 84 24.96 -8.70 -30.36
N VAL A 85 26.13 -9.22 -30.04
CA VAL A 85 27.08 -9.65 -31.07
C VAL A 85 26.35 -10.69 -31.95
N GLY A 86 26.48 -10.58 -33.28
CA GLY A 86 25.70 -11.37 -34.23
C GLY A 86 25.79 -12.87 -33.92
N LYS A 87 24.66 -13.47 -33.50
CA LYS A 87 24.53 -14.88 -33.11
C LYS A 87 25.06 -15.82 -34.20
N THR A 88 24.92 -15.43 -35.46
CA THR A 88 25.33 -16.19 -36.66
C THR A 88 26.84 -16.09 -36.94
N GLU A 89 27.48 -14.95 -36.67
CA GLU A 89 28.93 -14.75 -36.89
C GLU A 89 29.76 -15.50 -35.84
N LEU A 90 29.26 -15.57 -34.61
CA LEU A 90 29.91 -16.29 -33.50
C LEU A 90 29.89 -17.81 -33.68
N LEU A 91 28.78 -18.37 -34.17
CA LEU A 91 28.67 -19.80 -34.48
C LEU A 91 29.67 -20.20 -35.59
N ALA A 92 29.87 -19.34 -36.60
CA ALA A 92 30.85 -19.57 -37.67
C ALA A 92 32.31 -19.56 -37.18
N MET A 93 32.58 -18.97 -36.01
CA MET A 93 33.91 -18.95 -35.36
C MET A 93 34.09 -20.09 -34.33
N GLY A 94 33.17 -21.06 -34.25
CA GLY A 94 33.24 -22.16 -33.28
C GLY A 94 32.84 -21.77 -31.85
N PHE A 95 32.05 -20.70 -31.68
CA PHE A 95 31.47 -20.32 -30.39
C PHE A 95 30.04 -20.84 -30.27
N TYR A 96 29.77 -21.56 -29.17
CA TYR A 96 28.44 -21.93 -28.73
C TYR A 96 27.90 -20.90 -27.75
N ASN A 97 26.60 -20.92 -27.47
CA ASN A 97 25.98 -19.95 -26.56
C ASN A 97 25.36 -20.64 -25.34
N VAL A 98 25.57 -20.04 -24.18
CA VAL A 98 24.80 -20.30 -22.96
C VAL A 98 23.75 -19.22 -22.84
N THR A 99 22.50 -19.62 -22.65
CA THR A 99 21.39 -18.71 -22.41
C THR A 99 20.79 -19.01 -21.06
N ALA A 100 20.50 -17.98 -20.27
CA ALA A 100 19.92 -18.17 -18.96
C ALA A 100 18.75 -17.22 -18.72
N PHE A 101 17.77 -17.74 -17.98
CA PHE A 101 16.48 -17.12 -17.72
C PHE A 101 16.10 -17.35 -16.25
N THR A 102 15.39 -16.39 -15.67
CA THR A 102 14.73 -16.59 -14.38
C THR A 102 13.24 -16.39 -14.62
N THR A 103 12.43 -17.40 -14.34
CA THR A 103 10.99 -17.39 -14.69
C THR A 103 10.07 -17.21 -13.48
N ALA A 104 10.53 -17.57 -12.29
CA ALA A 104 9.78 -17.57 -11.05
C ALA A 104 10.64 -17.22 -9.83
N GLU A 105 10.01 -17.04 -8.67
CA GLU A 105 10.76 -16.91 -7.42
C GLU A 105 11.40 -18.23 -7.00
N GLU A 106 10.64 -19.33 -7.11
CA GLU A 106 11.09 -20.67 -6.77
C GLU A 106 10.56 -21.72 -7.77
N TYR A 107 11.33 -22.81 -7.92
CA TYR A 107 10.87 -24.02 -8.60
C TYR A 107 10.62 -25.16 -7.63
N ASP A 108 9.57 -25.91 -7.92
CA ASP A 108 9.38 -27.24 -7.33
C ASP A 108 10.18 -28.29 -8.11
N LEU A 109 11.42 -28.51 -7.68
CA LEU A 109 12.35 -29.43 -8.35
C LEU A 109 11.91 -30.91 -8.27
N GLU A 110 11.18 -31.30 -7.23
CA GLU A 110 10.73 -32.68 -7.02
C GLU A 110 9.69 -33.06 -8.07
N SER A 111 8.63 -32.26 -8.17
CA SER A 111 7.58 -32.42 -9.18
C SER A 111 8.14 -32.27 -10.60
N LEU A 112 9.10 -31.35 -10.80
CA LEU A 112 9.76 -31.16 -12.09
C LEU A 112 10.53 -32.40 -12.53
N LEU A 113 11.25 -33.05 -11.62
CA LEU A 113 12.00 -34.26 -11.96
C LEU A 113 11.07 -35.40 -12.35
N ASP A 114 9.96 -35.61 -11.63
CA ASP A 114 9.01 -36.67 -11.95
C ASP A 114 8.41 -36.44 -13.34
N ALA A 115 8.03 -35.20 -13.66
CA ALA A 115 7.55 -34.84 -14.99
C ALA A 115 8.61 -34.99 -16.10
N LEU A 116 9.88 -34.71 -15.81
CA LEU A 116 10.99 -34.94 -16.76
C LEU A 116 11.22 -36.43 -17.01
N ARG A 117 11.07 -37.28 -15.97
CA ARG A 117 11.14 -38.75 -16.11
C ARG A 117 10.00 -39.29 -16.96
N GLU A 118 8.79 -38.75 -16.81
CA GLU A 118 7.63 -39.13 -17.63
C GLU A 118 7.83 -38.78 -19.11
N GLN A 119 8.39 -37.60 -19.39
CA GLN A 119 8.63 -37.15 -20.77
C GLN A 119 9.67 -37.97 -21.53
N LYS A 120 10.62 -38.62 -20.84
CA LYS A 120 11.72 -39.43 -21.41
C LYS A 120 12.61 -38.72 -22.45
N LEU A 121 12.41 -37.43 -22.70
CA LEU A 121 13.20 -36.57 -23.59
C LEU A 121 14.56 -36.20 -22.97
N TYR A 122 14.59 -36.15 -21.64
CA TYR A 122 15.70 -35.68 -20.86
C TYR A 122 16.16 -36.74 -19.86
N GLU A 123 17.46 -36.76 -19.56
CA GLU A 123 18.07 -37.62 -18.55
C GLU A 123 18.53 -36.75 -17.38
N ALA A 124 17.89 -36.93 -16.22
CA ALA A 124 18.35 -36.32 -14.98
C ALA A 124 19.60 -37.05 -14.51
N LYS A 125 20.76 -36.38 -14.59
CA LYS A 125 22.05 -37.00 -14.27
C LYS A 125 22.37 -36.91 -12.77
N LYS A 126 22.10 -35.76 -12.12
CA LYS A 126 22.46 -35.51 -10.70
C LYS A 126 21.54 -34.46 -10.05
N PHE A 127 21.28 -34.64 -8.74
CA PHE A 127 20.87 -33.57 -7.83
C PHE A 127 22.08 -33.13 -7.00
N PHE A 128 22.18 -31.83 -6.71
CA PHE A 128 23.19 -31.28 -5.82
C PHE A 128 22.55 -30.57 -4.64
N SER A 129 23.13 -30.80 -3.47
CA SER A 129 22.99 -29.95 -2.28
C SER A 129 24.17 -28.99 -2.23
N THR A 130 23.88 -27.72 -1.98
CA THR A 130 24.84 -26.66 -1.61
C THR A 130 25.43 -26.93 -0.23
N ASP A 131 24.64 -27.53 0.66
CA ASP A 131 25.05 -27.89 2.01
C ASP A 131 25.76 -29.25 2.06
N ASN A 132 26.89 -29.29 2.76
CA ASN A 132 27.62 -30.52 3.12
C ASN A 132 26.76 -31.55 3.89
N LEU A 133 25.56 -31.15 4.35
CA LEU A 133 24.63 -31.97 5.13
C LEU A 133 23.61 -32.75 4.27
N GLY A 134 23.52 -32.47 2.97
CA GLY A 134 22.65 -33.22 2.04
C GLY A 134 21.15 -33.14 2.32
N LEU A 135 20.71 -32.18 3.15
CA LEU A 135 19.30 -32.05 3.56
C LEU A 135 18.42 -31.41 2.49
N GLU A 136 18.97 -30.51 1.66
CA GLU A 136 18.21 -29.80 0.64
C GLU A 136 18.93 -29.84 -0.71
N GLN A 137 18.22 -30.29 -1.76
CA GLN A 137 18.74 -30.39 -3.13
C GLN A 137 18.30 -29.14 -3.90
N ASP A 138 19.25 -28.25 -4.19
CA ASP A 138 18.95 -26.94 -4.78
C ASP A 138 19.16 -26.88 -6.30
N VAL A 139 19.93 -27.83 -6.86
CA VAL A 139 20.21 -27.83 -8.30
C VAL A 139 19.96 -29.18 -8.94
N LEU A 140 19.17 -29.15 -10.02
CA LEU A 140 18.87 -30.31 -10.86
C LEU A 140 19.61 -30.18 -12.20
N TYR A 141 20.49 -31.14 -12.49
CA TYR A 141 21.24 -31.21 -13.74
C TYR A 141 20.65 -32.25 -14.70
N VAL A 142 20.37 -31.80 -15.91
CA VAL A 142 19.63 -32.56 -16.91
C VAL A 142 20.34 -32.48 -18.26
N THR A 143 20.55 -33.61 -18.92
CA THR A 143 21.08 -33.66 -20.29
C THR A 143 19.99 -34.15 -21.25
N ALA A 144 19.91 -33.55 -22.44
CA ALA A 144 19.00 -34.02 -23.48
C ALA A 144 19.45 -35.37 -24.05
N LYS A 145 18.52 -36.32 -24.20
CA LYS A 145 18.82 -37.63 -24.84
C LYS A 145 18.91 -37.54 -26.35
N TYR A 146 18.26 -36.53 -26.94
CA TYR A 146 18.28 -36.29 -28.37
C TYR A 146 19.53 -35.50 -28.77
N GLN A 147 20.16 -35.87 -29.89
CA GLN A 147 21.30 -35.17 -30.44
C GLN A 147 20.85 -34.33 -31.63
N VAL A 148 20.86 -33.00 -31.48
CA VAL A 148 20.68 -32.03 -32.57
C VAL A 148 21.97 -31.24 -32.68
N GLY A 149 22.89 -31.73 -33.51
CA GLY A 149 24.25 -31.21 -33.68
C GLY A 149 25.33 -32.13 -33.11
N GLU A 150 26.56 -31.62 -33.07
CA GLU A 150 27.77 -32.34 -32.62
C GLU A 150 28.00 -32.23 -31.09
N GLU A 151 27.37 -31.25 -30.44
CA GLU A 151 27.51 -30.95 -29.01
C GLU A 151 26.35 -31.46 -28.15
N VAL A 152 26.66 -31.83 -26.90
CA VAL A 152 25.66 -32.19 -25.89
C VAL A 152 24.91 -30.97 -25.38
N ARG A 153 23.62 -31.15 -25.08
CA ARG A 153 22.72 -30.11 -24.60
C ARG A 153 22.43 -30.32 -23.12
N ASP A 154 22.90 -29.39 -22.32
CA ASP A 154 22.86 -29.44 -20.86
C ASP A 154 21.93 -28.35 -20.31
N ILE A 155 21.12 -28.70 -19.31
CA ILE A 155 20.22 -27.80 -18.62
C ILE A 155 20.51 -27.88 -17.12
N PHE A 156 20.58 -26.71 -16.48
CA PHE A 156 20.63 -26.57 -15.04
C PHE A 156 19.38 -25.86 -14.56
N PHE A 157 18.62 -26.51 -13.68
CA PHE A 157 17.50 -25.91 -12.98
C PHE A 157 17.93 -25.60 -11.55
N PHE A 158 17.80 -24.34 -11.17
CA PHE A 158 18.12 -23.81 -9.85
C PHE A 158 16.82 -23.60 -9.07
N ARG A 159 16.76 -24.04 -7.82
CA ARG A 159 15.58 -23.94 -6.95
C ARG A 159 15.07 -22.51 -6.82
N GLU A 160 15.96 -21.53 -6.95
CA GLU A 160 15.71 -20.09 -6.92
C GLU A 160 14.97 -19.55 -8.17
N GLY A 161 14.37 -20.45 -8.97
CA GLY A 161 13.54 -20.10 -10.12
C GLY A 161 14.36 -19.71 -11.36
N SER A 162 15.62 -20.12 -11.44
CA SER A 162 16.54 -19.82 -12.56
C SER A 162 16.87 -21.06 -13.38
N VAL A 163 17.00 -20.89 -14.70
CA VAL A 163 17.35 -21.96 -15.64
C VAL A 163 18.47 -21.50 -16.56
N VAL A 164 19.48 -22.35 -16.68
CA VAL A 164 20.62 -22.15 -17.57
C VAL A 164 20.61 -23.24 -18.63
N LEU A 165 20.61 -22.83 -19.89
CA LEU A 165 20.47 -23.68 -21.07
C LEU A 165 21.77 -23.57 -21.89
N TRP A 166 22.49 -24.68 -22.03
CA TRP A 166 23.70 -24.77 -22.83
C TRP A 166 23.38 -25.23 -24.24
N ASN A 167 23.70 -24.40 -25.24
CA ASN A 167 23.58 -24.71 -26.65
C ASN A 167 22.15 -25.04 -27.14
N PHE A 168 21.15 -24.27 -26.69
CA PHE A 168 19.75 -24.42 -27.11
C PHE A 168 19.32 -23.42 -28.20
N ASN A 169 18.43 -23.88 -29.08
CA ASN A 169 17.78 -23.01 -30.06
C ASN A 169 16.60 -22.26 -29.43
N GLU A 170 16.19 -21.13 -30.02
CA GLU A 170 15.09 -20.31 -29.48
C GLU A 170 13.75 -21.05 -29.40
N ILE A 171 13.50 -21.99 -30.32
CA ILE A 171 12.28 -22.80 -30.32
C ILE A 171 12.27 -23.74 -29.11
N GLU A 172 13.39 -24.39 -28.83
CA GLU A 172 13.53 -25.29 -27.69
C GLU A 172 13.51 -24.53 -26.37
N ILE A 173 14.15 -23.36 -26.31
CA ILE A 173 14.05 -22.45 -25.17
C ILE A 173 12.58 -22.16 -24.87
N ASN A 174 11.79 -21.76 -25.87
CA ASN A 174 10.37 -21.48 -25.67
C ASN A 174 9.59 -22.74 -25.24
N ASN A 175 9.93 -23.92 -25.74
CA ASN A 175 9.31 -25.19 -25.31
C ASN A 175 9.62 -25.50 -23.84
N VAL A 176 10.89 -25.38 -23.42
CA VAL A 176 11.31 -25.58 -22.02
C VAL A 176 10.64 -24.55 -21.10
N LEU A 177 10.63 -23.27 -21.50
CA LEU A 177 9.94 -22.22 -20.75
C LEU A 177 8.42 -22.43 -20.69
N SER A 178 7.82 -23.09 -21.68
CA SER A 178 6.40 -23.44 -21.64
C SER A 178 6.11 -24.60 -20.70
N PHE A 179 7.03 -25.57 -20.62
CA PHE A 179 6.95 -26.73 -19.74
C PHE A 179 7.11 -26.32 -18.26
N LEU A 180 8.04 -25.41 -17.97
CA LEU A 180 8.30 -24.95 -16.61
C LEU A 180 7.12 -24.26 -15.93
N LYS A 181 6.17 -23.72 -16.70
CA LYS A 181 4.99 -23.01 -16.16
C LYS A 181 4.18 -23.80 -15.13
N ALA A 182 4.19 -25.14 -15.23
CA ALA A 182 3.45 -26.00 -14.30
C ALA A 182 4.15 -26.14 -12.93
N PHE A 183 5.45 -25.83 -12.84
CA PHE A 183 6.31 -26.08 -11.68
C PHE A 183 6.86 -24.78 -11.04
N GLU A 184 6.33 -23.63 -11.47
CA GLU A 184 6.73 -22.28 -11.03
C GLU A 184 5.91 -21.81 -9.83
N LYS A 185 6.58 -21.38 -8.75
CA LYS A 185 5.97 -20.62 -7.65
C LYS A 185 6.24 -19.12 -7.83
N ASP A 186 5.20 -18.30 -7.74
CA ASP A 186 5.28 -16.84 -7.94
C ASP A 186 5.97 -16.44 -9.26
N ARG A 187 5.29 -16.80 -10.35
CA ARG A 187 5.74 -16.58 -11.72
C ARG A 187 5.90 -15.09 -12.08
N TYR A 188 6.99 -14.76 -12.78
CA TYR A 188 7.21 -13.44 -13.36
C TYR A 188 6.53 -13.22 -14.72
N LEU A 189 6.34 -11.95 -15.06
CA LEU A 189 5.77 -11.54 -16.35
C LEU A 189 6.70 -11.89 -17.52
N GLN A 190 6.16 -12.47 -18.59
CA GLN A 190 6.93 -12.87 -19.79
C GLN A 190 7.82 -11.75 -20.38
N PRO A 191 7.35 -10.48 -20.49
CA PRO A 191 8.21 -9.41 -20.97
C PRO A 191 9.44 -9.16 -20.09
N LEU A 192 9.30 -9.34 -18.77
CA LEU A 192 10.38 -9.17 -17.80
C LEU A 192 11.42 -10.29 -17.93
N ILE A 193 10.96 -11.54 -18.05
CA ILE A 193 11.82 -12.72 -18.24
C ILE A 193 12.70 -12.55 -19.49
N ARG A 194 12.10 -12.09 -20.60
CA ARG A 194 12.82 -11.88 -21.87
C ARG A 194 13.71 -10.63 -21.85
N SER A 195 13.35 -9.59 -21.11
CA SER A 195 14.17 -8.37 -21.04
C SER A 195 15.45 -8.56 -20.22
N GLU A 196 15.40 -9.39 -19.18
CA GLU A 196 16.53 -9.62 -18.26
C GLU A 196 17.32 -10.91 -18.56
N SER A 197 17.05 -11.60 -19.67
CA SER A 197 17.81 -12.80 -20.06
C SER A 197 19.28 -12.50 -20.38
N GLU A 198 20.18 -13.40 -20.01
CA GLU A 198 21.62 -13.28 -20.31
C GLU A 198 22.09 -14.35 -21.28
N ILE A 199 22.97 -13.94 -22.19
CA ILE A 199 23.55 -14.80 -23.23
C ILE A 199 25.05 -14.61 -23.22
N MET A 200 25.80 -15.71 -23.18
CA MET A 200 27.26 -15.71 -23.18
C MET A 200 27.83 -16.73 -24.18
N PRO A 201 28.78 -16.35 -25.04
CA PRO A 201 29.48 -17.29 -25.88
C PRO A 201 30.53 -18.11 -25.11
N TYR A 202 30.66 -19.39 -25.47
CA TYR A 202 31.69 -20.29 -24.97
C TYR A 202 32.32 -21.12 -26.10
N THR A 203 33.56 -21.57 -25.91
CA THR A 203 34.29 -22.42 -26.86
C THR A 203 35.13 -23.44 -26.13
N TYR A 204 35.43 -24.54 -26.82
CA TYR A 204 36.36 -25.56 -26.33
C TYR A 204 37.77 -25.28 -26.80
N VAL A 205 38.72 -25.37 -25.88
CA VAL A 205 40.15 -25.31 -26.16
C VAL A 205 40.70 -26.73 -26.08
N PRO A 206 41.43 -27.19 -27.12
CA PRO A 206 42.09 -28.49 -27.07
C PRO A 206 43.20 -28.45 -26.00
N SER A 207 43.36 -29.51 -25.22
CA SER A 207 44.34 -29.58 -24.12
C SER A 207 45.80 -29.37 -24.56
N SER A 208 46.11 -29.36 -25.85
CA SER A 208 47.44 -29.13 -26.41
C SER A 208 47.86 -27.66 -26.52
N ALA A 209 46.97 -26.71 -26.20
CA ALA A 209 47.22 -25.27 -26.37
C ALA A 209 47.53 -24.51 -25.06
N ILE A 210 47.74 -25.23 -23.96
CA ILE A 210 48.19 -24.64 -22.69
C ILE A 210 49.69 -24.87 -22.65
N ASP A 211 50.44 -23.80 -22.93
CA ASP A 211 51.77 -23.46 -22.43
C ASP A 211 52.35 -22.32 -23.30
N VAL A 212 51.98 -21.08 -22.99
CA VAL A 212 52.76 -19.88 -23.37
C VAL A 212 53.21 -19.18 -22.10
N GLU A 213 53.88 -19.94 -21.25
CA GLU A 213 54.86 -19.51 -20.24
C GLU A 213 55.35 -20.81 -19.59
N GLY A 214 56.54 -21.24 -19.99
CA GLY A 214 57.08 -22.56 -19.65
C GLY A 214 57.44 -22.70 -18.17
N ASP A 215 56.43 -22.88 -17.33
CA ASP A 215 56.56 -23.40 -15.97
C ASP A 215 55.70 -24.66 -15.81
N ILE A 216 56.34 -25.71 -15.31
CA ILE A 216 55.74 -27.02 -15.09
C ILE A 216 54.90 -26.93 -13.81
N VAL A 217 53.60 -26.67 -13.96
CA VAL A 217 52.64 -26.76 -12.84
C VAL A 217 52.28 -28.23 -12.64
N PRO A 218 52.35 -28.78 -11.41
CA PRO A 218 52.05 -30.18 -11.14
C PRO A 218 50.61 -30.54 -11.52
N THR A 219 50.47 -31.76 -12.03
CA THR A 219 49.36 -32.35 -12.80
C THR A 219 47.98 -32.43 -12.09
N GLU A 220 47.80 -31.82 -10.93
CA GLU A 220 46.53 -31.75 -10.20
C GLU A 220 45.87 -30.35 -10.29
N ASP A 221 46.62 -29.33 -10.73
CA ASP A 221 46.19 -27.93 -10.83
C ASP A 221 45.83 -27.45 -12.25
N VAL A 222 45.49 -28.37 -13.15
CA VAL A 222 45.05 -28.01 -14.50
C VAL A 222 43.66 -27.38 -14.42
N MET A 223 43.62 -26.05 -14.49
CA MET A 223 42.39 -25.25 -14.57
C MET A 223 41.52 -25.77 -15.73
N SER A 224 40.48 -26.55 -15.41
CA SER A 224 39.57 -27.17 -16.40
C SER A 224 38.75 -26.16 -17.22
N ALA A 225 38.66 -24.91 -16.74
CA ALA A 225 38.06 -23.80 -17.45
C ALA A 225 38.73 -22.48 -17.07
N PHE A 226 38.73 -21.53 -18.00
CA PHE A 226 39.15 -20.16 -17.75
C PHE A 226 38.18 -19.18 -18.39
N PHE A 227 37.99 -18.04 -17.73
CA PHE A 227 37.17 -16.96 -18.25
C PHE A 227 38.07 -15.81 -18.68
N GLN A 228 37.97 -15.35 -19.93
CA GLN A 228 38.79 -14.22 -20.38
C GLN A 228 38.03 -13.37 -21.40
N ASN A 229 38.08 -12.05 -21.26
CA ASN A 229 37.54 -11.08 -22.23
C ASN A 229 36.06 -11.30 -22.60
N GLY A 230 35.22 -11.77 -21.66
CA GLY A 230 33.81 -12.04 -21.94
C GLY A 230 33.54 -13.28 -22.77
N LYS A 231 34.48 -14.24 -22.75
CA LYS A 231 34.34 -15.56 -23.36
C LYS A 231 34.70 -16.62 -22.33
N PHE A 232 33.90 -17.66 -22.30
CA PHE A 232 34.14 -18.81 -21.43
C PHE A 232 34.83 -19.92 -22.22
N PHE A 233 35.95 -20.42 -21.71
CA PHE A 233 36.74 -21.46 -22.35
C PHE A 233 36.71 -22.74 -21.52
N LEU A 234 36.34 -23.84 -22.15
CA LEU A 234 36.29 -25.18 -21.56
C LEU A 234 37.38 -26.06 -22.16
N ILE A 235 38.01 -26.91 -21.36
CA ILE A 235 38.95 -27.91 -21.86
C ILE A 235 38.17 -29.16 -22.32
N SER A 236 38.40 -29.61 -23.56
CA SER A 236 37.58 -30.67 -24.17
C SER A 236 37.75 -32.08 -23.54
N ASN A 237 38.86 -32.32 -22.83
CA ASN A 237 39.26 -33.65 -22.35
C ASN A 237 38.85 -34.00 -20.88
N ALA A 238 38.17 -33.10 -20.16
CA ALA A 238 37.78 -33.32 -18.76
C ALA A 238 36.26 -33.46 -18.59
N ASP A 239 35.82 -34.09 -17.48
CA ASP A 239 34.42 -34.05 -17.04
C ASP A 239 34.00 -32.60 -16.75
N ASN A 240 33.49 -31.93 -17.78
CA ASN A 240 33.17 -30.50 -17.78
C ASN A 240 31.96 -30.12 -16.91
N PHE A 241 31.47 -31.03 -16.07
CA PHE A 241 30.32 -30.81 -15.21
C PHE A 241 30.58 -29.69 -14.19
N PHE A 242 31.65 -29.77 -13.40
CA PHE A 242 31.90 -28.80 -12.33
C PHE A 242 32.12 -27.38 -12.86
N PRO A 243 32.92 -27.15 -13.91
CA PRO A 243 33.05 -25.80 -14.47
C PRO A 243 31.76 -25.27 -15.11
N LYS A 244 30.98 -26.12 -15.79
CA LYS A 244 29.66 -25.74 -16.33
C LYS A 244 28.69 -25.38 -15.21
N TYR A 245 28.69 -26.11 -14.10
CA TYR A 245 27.89 -25.82 -12.92
C TYR A 245 28.29 -24.46 -12.33
N THR A 246 29.58 -24.25 -12.04
CA THR A 246 30.08 -23.00 -11.46
C THR A 246 29.73 -21.79 -12.32
N PHE A 247 29.91 -21.90 -13.64
CA PHE A 247 29.52 -20.86 -14.58
C PHE A 247 28.00 -20.62 -14.59
N SER A 248 27.20 -21.69 -14.58
CA SER A 248 25.74 -21.61 -14.55
C SER A 248 25.23 -20.97 -13.26
N ASN A 249 25.84 -21.29 -12.13
CA ASN A 249 25.49 -20.74 -10.82
C ASN A 249 25.78 -19.23 -10.76
N ALA A 250 26.97 -18.80 -11.16
CA ALA A 250 27.29 -17.36 -11.23
C ALA A 250 26.35 -16.61 -12.19
N LEU A 251 25.96 -17.24 -13.30
CA LEU A 251 25.03 -16.69 -14.28
C LEU A 251 23.59 -16.60 -13.74
N SER A 252 23.10 -17.62 -13.02
CA SER A 252 21.78 -17.57 -12.38
C SER A 252 21.71 -16.45 -11.35
N THR A 253 22.76 -16.26 -10.54
CA THR A 253 22.84 -15.19 -9.56
C THR A 253 22.79 -13.80 -10.22
N SER A 254 23.47 -13.62 -11.36
CA SER A 254 23.44 -12.37 -12.14
C SER A 254 22.05 -12.03 -12.69
N ILE A 255 21.32 -13.02 -13.21
CA ILE A 255 19.98 -12.81 -13.78
C ILE A 255 18.93 -12.59 -12.70
N LYS A 256 18.98 -13.38 -11.63
CA LYS A 256 18.08 -13.21 -10.46
C LYS A 256 18.21 -11.79 -9.90
N LEU A 257 19.45 -11.30 -9.76
CA LEU A 257 19.72 -9.92 -9.38
C LEU A 257 19.13 -8.91 -10.38
N GLY A 258 19.19 -9.19 -11.69
CA GLY A 258 18.56 -8.35 -12.72
C GLY A 258 17.04 -8.24 -12.58
N ILE A 259 16.36 -9.33 -12.20
CA ILE A 259 14.92 -9.30 -11.93
C ILE A 259 14.60 -8.47 -10.68
N TRP A 260 15.37 -8.62 -9.60
CA TRP A 260 15.16 -7.80 -8.40
C TRP A 260 15.44 -6.32 -8.65
N GLU A 261 16.48 -5.99 -9.43
CA GLU A 261 16.75 -4.62 -9.86
C GLU A 261 15.57 -4.04 -10.65
N ALA A 262 14.98 -4.81 -11.57
CA ALA A 262 13.81 -4.39 -12.32
C ALA A 262 12.55 -4.27 -11.44
N SER A 263 12.37 -5.16 -10.47
CA SER A 263 11.28 -5.08 -9.49
C SER A 263 11.40 -3.82 -8.62
N LEU A 264 12.61 -3.52 -8.13
CA LEU A 264 12.91 -2.30 -7.38
C LEU A 264 12.71 -1.04 -8.23
N ASP A 265 13.19 -1.03 -9.48
CA ASP A 265 12.97 0.07 -10.40
C ASP A 265 11.47 0.31 -10.63
N ARG A 266 10.64 -0.74 -10.73
CA ARG A 266 9.17 -0.62 -10.82
C ARG A 266 8.57 0.00 -9.56
N TYR A 267 9.05 -0.40 -8.38
CA TYR A 267 8.63 0.20 -7.11
C TYR A 267 9.00 1.69 -7.06
N ILE A 268 10.24 2.05 -7.41
CA ILE A 268 10.73 3.44 -7.45
C ILE A 268 9.87 4.29 -8.40
N ASN A 269 9.58 3.80 -9.60
CA ASN A 269 8.71 4.49 -10.56
C ASN A 269 7.30 4.70 -10.01
N SER A 270 6.80 3.74 -9.20
CA SER A 270 5.50 3.89 -8.53
C SER A 270 5.51 4.97 -7.44
N MET A 271 6.68 5.36 -6.92
CA MET A 271 6.84 6.40 -5.89
C MET A 271 7.19 7.79 -6.50
N GLU A 272 7.54 7.85 -7.79
CA GLU A 272 8.00 9.08 -8.47
C GLU A 272 6.98 10.24 -8.39
N PHE A 273 5.68 9.94 -8.46
CA PHE A 273 4.66 10.99 -8.35
C PHE A 273 4.66 11.68 -6.97
N ILE A 274 5.03 10.94 -5.93
CA ILE A 274 5.05 11.45 -4.55
C ILE A 274 6.24 12.37 -4.36
N THR A 275 7.39 11.99 -4.91
CA THR A 275 8.59 12.83 -4.86
C THR A 275 8.40 14.13 -5.64
N ASP A 276 7.70 14.10 -6.79
CA ASP A 276 7.33 15.31 -7.55
C ASP A 276 6.33 16.19 -6.80
N ASP A 277 5.35 15.60 -6.11
CA ASP A 277 4.41 16.34 -5.26
C ASP A 277 5.12 17.04 -4.09
N MET A 278 6.05 16.36 -3.43
CA MET A 278 6.87 16.93 -2.36
C MET A 278 7.77 18.07 -2.88
N LYS A 279 8.41 17.89 -4.04
CA LYS A 279 9.23 18.92 -4.68
C LYS A 279 8.44 20.20 -4.98
N LYS A 280 7.18 20.07 -5.37
CA LYS A 280 6.29 21.19 -5.68
C LYS A 280 5.63 21.81 -4.43
N GLY A 281 5.85 21.25 -3.24
CA GLY A 281 5.19 21.68 -2.00
C GLY A 281 3.68 21.45 -2.02
N ARG A 282 3.19 20.50 -2.84
CA ARG A 282 1.76 20.17 -2.91
C ARG A 282 1.40 19.22 -1.78
N HIS A 283 0.13 19.22 -1.40
CA HIS A 283 -0.39 18.21 -0.47
C HIS A 283 -0.23 16.82 -1.07
N ILE A 284 0.39 15.91 -0.32
CA ILE A 284 0.59 14.51 -0.71
C ILE A 284 -0.79 13.86 -0.89
N ARG A 285 -1.08 13.36 -2.09
CA ARG A 285 -2.40 12.76 -2.42
C ARG A 285 -2.60 11.35 -1.86
N MET A 286 -1.57 10.76 -1.27
CA MET A 286 -1.57 9.40 -0.74
C MET A 286 -2.18 9.35 0.68
N SER A 287 -3.04 8.35 0.93
CA SER A 287 -3.59 8.12 2.27
C SER A 287 -2.58 7.44 3.20
N ARG A 288 -2.73 7.59 4.53
CA ARG A 288 -1.86 6.90 5.51
C ARG A 288 -1.86 5.38 5.33
N ALA A 289 -3.01 4.79 5.02
CA ALA A 289 -3.13 3.35 4.78
C ALA A 289 -2.37 2.92 3.51
N GLU A 290 -2.40 3.76 2.48
CA GLU A 290 -1.68 3.53 1.23
C GLU A 290 -0.17 3.68 1.40
N VAL A 291 0.29 4.65 2.21
CA VAL A 291 1.70 4.77 2.61
C VAL A 291 2.16 3.51 3.31
N LEU A 292 1.40 3.06 4.32
CA LEU A 292 1.74 1.86 5.08
C LEU A 292 1.79 0.62 4.19
N ARG A 293 0.86 0.50 3.22
CA ARG A 293 0.87 -0.58 2.24
C ARG A 293 2.13 -0.54 1.37
N LYS A 294 2.51 0.64 0.88
CA LYS A 294 3.73 0.82 0.07
C LYS A 294 5.00 0.55 0.87
N THR A 295 5.08 1.02 2.11
CA THR A 295 6.16 0.69 3.04
C THR A 295 6.23 -0.83 3.28
N GLY A 296 5.08 -1.48 3.45
CA GLY A 296 5.02 -2.94 3.59
C GLY A 296 5.51 -3.68 2.34
N GLU A 297 5.10 -3.25 1.14
CA GLU A 297 5.60 -3.79 -0.13
C GLU A 297 7.13 -3.66 -0.24
N LEU A 298 7.70 -2.53 0.15
CA LEU A 298 9.15 -2.30 0.17
C LEU A 298 9.88 -3.18 1.18
N LEU A 299 9.33 -3.33 2.39
CA LEU A 299 9.91 -4.16 3.43
C LEU A 299 9.87 -5.65 3.06
N ALA A 300 8.78 -6.10 2.41
CA ALA A 300 8.70 -7.45 1.86
C ALA A 300 9.77 -7.66 0.78
N LEU A 301 9.95 -6.72 -0.15
CA LEU A 301 11.01 -6.79 -1.16
C LEU A 301 12.40 -6.84 -0.52
N ARG A 302 12.66 -5.98 0.48
CA ARG A 302 13.92 -5.99 1.23
C ARG A 302 14.15 -7.31 1.96
N HIS A 303 13.10 -7.89 2.55
CA HIS A 303 13.20 -9.17 3.23
C HIS A 303 13.55 -10.31 2.27
N VAL A 304 12.87 -10.39 1.13
CA VAL A 304 13.17 -11.39 0.08
C VAL A 304 14.62 -11.25 -0.38
N ILE A 305 15.04 -10.03 -0.74
CA ILE A 305 16.42 -9.76 -1.19
C ILE A 305 17.45 -10.13 -0.12
N ASN A 306 17.18 -9.81 1.15
CA ASN A 306 18.10 -10.13 2.25
C ASN A 306 18.15 -11.62 2.57
N LEU A 307 17.02 -12.34 2.50
CA LEU A 307 17.01 -13.80 2.68
C LEU A 307 17.84 -14.46 1.58
N SER A 308 17.70 -13.98 0.37
CA SER A 308 18.51 -14.40 -0.76
C SER A 308 19.90 -13.76 -0.82
N SER A 309 20.30 -12.97 0.18
CA SER A 309 21.65 -12.40 0.23
C SER A 309 22.70 -13.50 0.49
N ASP A 310 22.29 -14.60 1.12
CA ASP A 310 23.14 -15.77 1.33
C ASP A 310 23.56 -16.39 -0.02
N LEU A 311 22.69 -16.30 -1.03
CA LEU A 311 22.99 -16.72 -2.41
C LEU A 311 24.03 -15.80 -3.11
N LEU A 312 24.17 -14.55 -2.67
CA LEU A 312 25.08 -13.58 -3.28
C LEU A 312 26.52 -13.70 -2.77
N ASP A 313 26.70 -14.34 -1.61
CA ASP A 313 28.01 -14.71 -1.09
C ASP A 313 28.52 -15.99 -1.78
N THR A 314 29.79 -16.31 -1.62
CA THR A 314 30.40 -17.51 -2.20
C THR A 314 29.84 -18.75 -1.50
N PRO A 315 29.08 -19.63 -2.20
CA PRO A 315 28.52 -20.83 -1.58
C PRO A 315 29.59 -21.73 -0.94
N ASP A 316 29.25 -22.36 0.18
CA ASP A 316 30.13 -23.28 0.94
C ASP A 316 30.71 -24.40 0.09
N PHE A 317 29.97 -24.83 -0.94
CA PHE A 317 30.43 -25.81 -1.93
C PHE A 317 31.81 -25.50 -2.54
N TYR A 318 32.18 -24.22 -2.63
CA TYR A 318 33.46 -23.80 -3.21
C TYR A 318 34.61 -23.74 -2.21
N TRP A 319 34.35 -23.81 -0.89
CA TRP A 319 35.39 -23.64 0.14
C TRP A 319 36.47 -24.72 0.08
N ASP A 320 36.09 -25.97 -0.24
CA ASP A 320 37.05 -27.07 -0.38
C ASP A 320 37.72 -27.11 -1.77
N ARG A 321 37.33 -26.22 -2.70
CA ARG A 321 37.68 -26.26 -4.13
C ARG A 321 38.14 -24.90 -4.64
N GLU A 322 39.35 -24.51 -4.26
CA GLU A 322 39.94 -23.21 -4.61
C GLU A 322 39.89 -22.90 -6.13
N GLN A 323 40.10 -23.91 -6.98
CA GLN A 323 40.03 -23.75 -8.44
C GLN A 323 38.64 -23.30 -8.93
N LEU A 324 37.56 -23.85 -8.38
CA LEU A 324 36.19 -23.49 -8.74
C LEU A 324 35.78 -22.15 -8.11
N GLU A 325 36.26 -21.86 -6.90
CA GLU A 325 36.07 -20.57 -6.25
C GLU A 325 36.64 -19.44 -7.10
N ARG A 326 37.90 -19.58 -7.56
CA ARG A 326 38.55 -18.61 -8.45
C ARG A 326 37.72 -18.36 -9.72
N LEU A 327 37.21 -19.43 -10.35
CA LEU A 327 36.34 -19.33 -11.52
C LEU A 327 35.04 -18.57 -11.20
N TYR A 328 34.37 -18.93 -10.10
CA TYR A 328 33.12 -18.29 -9.65
C TYR A 328 33.32 -16.80 -9.42
N VAL A 329 34.34 -16.43 -8.64
CA VAL A 329 34.68 -15.03 -8.33
C VAL A 329 35.01 -14.25 -9.60
N GLN A 330 35.72 -14.86 -10.56
CA GLN A 330 36.03 -14.24 -11.83
C GLN A 330 34.78 -13.94 -12.66
N VAL A 331 33.84 -14.88 -12.74
CA VAL A 331 32.56 -14.71 -13.45
C VAL A 331 31.68 -13.67 -12.74
N CYS A 332 31.58 -13.72 -11.40
CA CYS A 332 30.87 -12.73 -10.60
C CYS A 332 31.45 -11.31 -10.75
N SER A 333 32.78 -11.19 -10.83
CA SER A 333 33.47 -9.93 -11.09
C SER A 333 33.14 -9.38 -12.49
N TYR A 334 33.08 -10.24 -13.50
CA TYR A 334 32.68 -9.85 -14.86
C TYR A 334 31.25 -9.31 -14.93
N PHE A 335 30.30 -9.99 -14.27
CA PHE A 335 28.91 -9.52 -14.16
C PHE A 335 28.75 -8.36 -13.16
N ALA A 336 29.83 -7.97 -12.48
CA ALA A 336 29.87 -6.96 -11.44
C ALA A 336 28.80 -7.16 -10.36
N VAL A 337 28.51 -8.42 -10.00
CA VAL A 337 27.43 -8.81 -9.08
C VAL A 337 27.55 -8.05 -7.77
N SER A 338 28.73 -8.05 -7.14
CA SER A 338 28.95 -7.37 -5.85
C SER A 338 28.73 -5.86 -5.93
N ARG A 339 29.09 -5.21 -7.05
CA ARG A 339 28.85 -3.77 -7.24
C ARG A 339 27.36 -3.49 -7.43
N ARG A 340 26.67 -4.31 -8.22
CA ARG A 340 25.23 -4.21 -8.50
C ARG A 340 24.42 -4.38 -7.22
N THR A 341 24.75 -5.38 -6.40
CA THR A 341 24.11 -5.61 -5.09
C THR A 341 24.27 -4.39 -4.17
N LYS A 342 25.46 -3.77 -4.11
CA LYS A 342 25.68 -2.55 -3.31
C LYS A 342 24.78 -1.40 -3.75
N VAL A 343 24.73 -1.13 -5.06
CA VAL A 343 23.87 -0.06 -5.62
C VAL A 343 22.38 -0.35 -5.37
N MET A 344 21.96 -1.62 -5.48
CA MET A 344 20.59 -2.01 -5.20
C MET A 344 20.24 -1.79 -3.72
N ASN A 345 21.12 -2.18 -2.80
CA ASN A 345 20.92 -1.97 -1.36
C ASN A 345 20.86 -0.47 -1.00
N GLU A 346 21.72 0.36 -1.60
CA GLU A 346 21.64 1.83 -1.48
C GLU A 346 20.30 2.38 -1.96
N LYS A 347 19.82 1.94 -3.14
CA LYS A 347 18.50 2.33 -3.67
C LYS A 347 17.37 1.95 -2.71
N ILE A 348 17.41 0.75 -2.11
CA ILE A 348 16.42 0.30 -1.12
C ILE A 348 16.45 1.21 0.10
N ASN A 349 17.64 1.50 0.65
CA ASN A 349 17.79 2.38 1.81
C ASN A 349 17.21 3.77 1.55
N HIS A 350 17.49 4.38 0.39
CA HIS A 350 16.87 5.66 0.02
C HIS A 350 15.34 5.61 -0.08
N CYS A 351 14.78 4.48 -0.56
CA CYS A 351 13.33 4.30 -0.59
C CYS A 351 12.73 4.17 0.81
N VAL A 352 13.44 3.52 1.74
CA VAL A 352 13.01 3.39 3.14
C VAL A 352 13.02 4.75 3.82
N GLU A 353 14.12 5.50 3.71
CA GLU A 353 14.24 6.87 4.24
C GLU A 353 13.11 7.78 3.73
N LEU A 354 12.82 7.69 2.44
CA LEU A 354 11.75 8.46 1.82
C LEU A 354 10.36 8.06 2.34
N ALA A 355 10.11 6.76 2.51
CA ALA A 355 8.85 6.27 3.06
C ALA A 355 8.66 6.70 4.53
N GLU A 356 9.73 6.70 5.33
CA GLU A 356 9.73 7.20 6.70
C GLU A 356 9.43 8.69 6.77
N LEU A 357 10.05 9.49 5.89
CA LEU A 357 9.79 10.94 5.80
C LEU A 357 8.33 11.23 5.47
N ILE A 358 7.75 10.50 4.51
CA ILE A 358 6.33 10.64 4.16
C ILE A 358 5.44 10.27 5.35
N SER A 359 5.74 9.17 6.02
CA SER A 359 4.99 8.71 7.20
C SER A 359 5.01 9.75 8.32
N HIS A 360 6.18 10.35 8.60
CA HIS A 360 6.35 11.40 9.59
C HIS A 360 5.50 12.63 9.24
N ASN A 361 5.58 13.14 8.01
CA ASN A 361 4.84 14.31 7.56
C ASN A 361 3.31 14.12 7.67
N LEU A 362 2.81 12.93 7.32
CA LEU A 362 1.40 12.61 7.46
C LEU A 362 0.94 12.52 8.93
N ASN A 363 1.82 12.03 9.82
CA ASN A 363 1.54 11.98 11.25
C ASN A 363 1.51 13.39 11.86
N GLU A 364 2.41 14.27 11.44
CA GLU A 364 2.43 15.67 11.86
C GLU A 364 1.14 16.39 11.46
N ALA A 365 0.69 16.25 10.20
CA ALA A 365 -0.58 16.80 9.75
C ALA A 365 -1.81 16.25 10.52
N HIS A 366 -1.74 15.03 11.06
CA HIS A 366 -2.79 14.49 11.93
C HIS A 366 -2.74 15.13 13.32
N ASN A 367 -1.55 15.23 13.91
CA ASN A 367 -1.36 15.85 15.23
C ASN A 367 -1.76 17.33 15.20
N THR A 368 -1.43 18.08 14.15
CA THR A 368 -1.86 19.48 13.99
C THR A 368 -3.39 19.59 13.89
N ARG A 369 -4.08 18.64 13.24
CA ARG A 369 -5.55 18.63 13.20
C ARG A 369 -6.16 18.34 14.58
N LEU A 370 -5.57 17.41 15.34
CA LEU A 370 -5.98 17.15 16.71
C LEU A 370 -5.75 18.37 17.61
N GLU A 371 -4.61 19.05 17.46
CA GLU A 371 -4.29 20.28 18.16
C GLU A 371 -5.32 21.38 17.87
N TRP A 372 -5.64 21.62 16.60
CA TRP A 372 -6.68 22.57 16.21
C TRP A 372 -8.05 22.23 16.80
N MET A 373 -8.42 20.95 16.83
CA MET A 373 -9.66 20.50 17.47
C MET A 373 -9.67 20.83 18.97
N ILE A 374 -8.56 20.61 19.67
CA ILE A 374 -8.42 20.94 21.11
C ILE A 374 -8.52 22.46 21.33
N ILE A 375 -7.84 23.27 20.52
CA ILE A 375 -7.88 24.74 20.61
C ILE A 375 -9.33 25.24 20.45
N ILE A 376 -10.05 24.73 19.45
CA ILE A 376 -11.46 25.11 19.20
C ILE A 376 -12.35 24.72 20.39
N LEU A 377 -12.15 23.53 20.96
CA LEU A 377 -12.93 23.08 22.13
C LEU A 377 -12.72 23.99 23.35
N ILE A 378 -11.47 24.39 23.62
CA ILE A 378 -11.15 25.32 24.71
C ILE A 378 -11.77 26.69 24.45
N MET A 379 -11.73 27.19 23.21
CA MET A 379 -12.33 28.48 22.84
C MET A 379 -13.85 28.51 23.06
N ILE A 380 -14.55 27.41 22.78
CA ILE A 380 -16.00 27.29 23.02
C ILE A 380 -16.31 27.33 24.52
N GLU A 381 -15.53 26.62 25.34
CA GLU A 381 -15.71 26.61 26.80
C GLU A 381 -15.50 28.01 27.40
N VAL A 382 -14.42 28.68 26.98
CA VAL A 382 -14.14 30.06 27.41
C VAL A 382 -15.26 31.00 26.96
N CYS A 383 -15.82 30.82 25.77
CA CYS A 383 -16.95 31.62 25.30
C CYS A 383 -18.19 31.44 26.17
N PHE A 384 -18.53 30.21 26.59
CA PHE A 384 -19.65 29.96 27.50
C PHE A 384 -19.45 30.60 28.87
N GLU A 385 -18.24 30.52 29.42
CA GLU A 385 -17.90 31.19 30.69
C GLU A 385 -17.99 32.71 30.59
N ILE A 386 -17.54 33.30 29.47
CA ILE A 386 -17.70 34.74 29.22
C ILE A 386 -19.18 35.12 29.14
N LEU A 387 -20.00 34.36 28.41
CA LEU A 387 -21.44 34.61 28.31
C LEU A 387 -22.13 34.53 29.67
N HIS A 388 -21.81 33.51 30.48
CA HIS A 388 -22.36 33.35 31.82
C HIS A 388 -21.90 34.49 32.77
N TYR A 389 -20.65 34.94 32.65
CA TYR A 389 -20.15 36.08 33.39
C TYR A 389 -20.89 37.38 33.04
N ILE A 390 -21.14 37.63 31.75
CA ILE A 390 -21.88 38.81 31.27
C ILE A 390 -23.33 38.78 31.76
N ASP A 391 -24.02 37.63 31.67
CA ASP A 391 -25.40 37.48 32.17
C ASP A 391 -25.48 37.78 33.67
N ARG A 392 -24.52 37.26 34.45
CA ARG A 392 -24.41 37.55 35.88
C ARG A 392 -24.14 39.04 36.17
N TYR A 393 -23.36 39.71 35.33
CA TYR A 393 -23.05 41.14 35.49
C TYR A 393 -24.28 42.01 35.21
N TYR A 394 -24.94 41.83 34.05
CA TYR A 394 -26.15 42.58 33.72
C TYR A 394 -27.33 42.26 34.66
N GLY A 395 -27.46 41.01 35.11
CA GLY A 395 -28.47 40.64 36.10
C GLY A 395 -28.34 41.41 37.42
N ARG A 396 -27.11 41.80 37.81
CA ARG A 396 -26.85 42.59 39.01
C ARG A 396 -27.27 44.06 38.83
N ASP A 397 -27.02 44.65 37.66
CA ASP A 397 -27.40 46.04 37.37
C ASP A 397 -28.92 46.21 37.25
N VAL A 398 -29.64 45.24 36.68
CA VAL A 398 -31.11 45.25 36.61
C VAL A 398 -31.72 45.11 38.01
N ALA A 399 -31.14 44.30 38.89
CA ALA A 399 -31.58 44.19 40.28
C ALA A 399 -31.36 45.50 41.05
N ALA A 400 -30.24 46.19 40.82
CA ALA A 400 -29.93 47.48 41.45
C ALA A 400 -30.78 48.65 40.89
N TYR A 401 -31.19 48.60 39.62
CA TYR A 401 -32.08 49.60 39.01
C TYR A 401 -33.55 49.45 39.48
N ASN A 402 -34.05 48.23 39.62
CA ASN A 402 -35.43 47.98 40.05
C ASN A 402 -35.70 48.35 41.52
N ASP A 403 -34.67 48.41 42.38
CA ASP A 403 -34.84 48.83 43.78
C ASP A 403 -34.99 50.36 43.93
N LYS A 404 -34.39 51.15 43.03
CA LYS A 404 -34.52 52.63 43.02
C LYS A 404 -35.84 53.11 42.43
N ASN A 405 -36.44 52.35 41.51
CA ASN A 405 -37.74 52.64 40.92
C ASN A 405 -38.79 51.72 41.55
N ASN A 406 -39.29 52.09 42.72
CA ASN A 406 -40.42 51.45 43.39
C ASN A 406 -41.68 51.50 42.49
N ILE A 407 -41.80 50.54 41.57
CA ILE A 407 -43.01 50.29 40.79
C ILE A 407 -44.01 49.70 41.78
N LYS A 408 -44.98 50.52 42.19
CA LYS A 408 -46.12 50.12 43.04
C LYS A 408 -46.71 48.81 42.53
N THR A 409 -46.36 47.70 43.18
CA THR A 409 -46.95 46.40 42.89
C THR A 409 -48.38 46.39 43.38
N VAL A 410 -49.27 45.83 42.56
CA VAL A 410 -50.70 45.74 42.90
C VAL A 410 -50.85 44.75 44.05
N PRO A 411 -51.66 45.02 45.09
CA PRO A 411 -51.82 44.08 46.20
C PRO A 411 -52.38 42.73 45.70
N GLY A 412 -51.63 41.65 45.89
CA GLY A 412 -52.00 40.30 45.46
C GLY A 412 -51.39 39.88 44.12
N HIS A 413 -52.06 38.95 43.43
CA HIS A 413 -51.52 38.36 42.20
C HIS A 413 -51.60 39.34 41.01
N ILE A 414 -50.45 39.64 40.39
CA ILE A 414 -50.25 40.73 39.42
C ILE A 414 -51.26 40.73 38.25
N PHE A 415 -51.64 39.55 37.75
CA PHE A 415 -52.53 39.39 36.58
C PHE A 415 -53.94 38.84 36.89
N ARG A 416 -54.30 38.66 38.16
CA ARG A 416 -55.58 38.04 38.56
C ARG A 416 -56.27 38.86 39.66
N GLY A 417 -57.59 38.74 39.79
CA GLY A 417 -58.39 39.44 40.80
C GLY A 417 -58.88 40.83 40.39
N LYS A 418 -59.50 41.54 41.36
CA LYS A 418 -60.18 42.82 41.14
C LYS A 418 -59.21 43.98 40.87
N ARG A 419 -58.06 43.99 41.54
CA ARG A 419 -56.99 44.97 41.33
C ARG A 419 -55.83 44.27 40.61
N ARG A 420 -55.90 44.21 39.27
CA ARG A 420 -54.86 43.62 38.41
C ARG A 420 -54.16 44.70 37.61
N LEU A 421 -52.91 44.44 37.23
CA LEU A 421 -52.21 45.31 36.29
C LEU A 421 -52.81 45.12 34.89
N VAL A 422 -53.57 46.11 34.42
CA VAL A 422 -54.09 46.12 33.05
C VAL A 422 -52.97 46.60 32.14
N LYS A 423 -52.48 45.70 31.27
CA LYS A 423 -51.52 46.07 30.23
C LYS A 423 -52.26 46.79 29.10
N PRO A 424 -51.87 48.02 28.71
CA PRO A 424 -52.45 48.67 27.55
C PRO A 424 -52.06 47.91 26.26
N VAL A 425 -52.94 47.92 25.27
CA VAL A 425 -52.67 47.28 23.98
C VAL A 425 -51.59 48.08 23.24
N SER A 426 -50.48 47.41 22.91
CA SER A 426 -49.39 48.01 22.13
C SER A 426 -49.73 48.04 20.64
N ARG A 427 -49.28 49.08 19.91
CA ARG A 427 -49.44 49.17 18.44
C ARG A 427 -48.90 47.94 17.72
N LYS A 428 -47.75 47.40 18.16
CA LYS A 428 -47.15 46.19 17.59
C LYS A 428 -48.04 44.95 17.76
N ALA A 429 -48.78 44.85 18.88
CA ALA A 429 -49.71 43.76 19.10
C ALA A 429 -50.90 43.85 18.13
N MET A 430 -51.43 45.05 17.89
CA MET A 430 -52.49 45.29 16.90
C MET A 430 -52.04 44.93 15.47
N GLU A 431 -50.82 45.30 15.08
CA GLU A 431 -50.27 44.95 13.77
C GLU A 431 -50.08 43.44 13.59
N THR A 432 -49.66 42.73 14.64
CA THR A 432 -49.47 41.28 14.59
C THR A 432 -50.81 40.57 14.40
N LEU A 433 -51.83 41.00 15.14
CA LEU A 433 -53.19 40.48 15.07
C LEU A 433 -53.84 40.79 13.70
N ARG A 434 -53.59 41.97 13.13
CA ARG A 434 -54.02 42.29 11.75
C ARG A 434 -53.41 41.34 10.72
N ARG A 435 -52.11 41.06 10.83
CA ARG A 435 -51.42 40.10 9.94
C ARG A 435 -51.89 38.66 10.13
N GLU A 436 -52.34 38.30 11.33
CA GLU A 436 -52.96 36.99 11.60
C GLU A 436 -54.30 36.89 10.88
N TYR A 437 -55.16 37.90 10.99
CA TYR A 437 -56.43 37.92 10.25
C TYR A 437 -56.26 37.92 8.74
N GLU A 438 -55.32 38.70 8.20
CA GLU A 438 -55.03 38.69 6.76
C GLU A 438 -54.56 37.29 6.28
N ARG A 439 -53.78 36.56 7.11
CA ARG A 439 -53.40 35.17 6.82
C ARG A 439 -54.60 34.23 6.89
N GLU A 440 -55.43 34.35 7.92
CA GLU A 440 -56.63 33.51 8.06
C GLU A 440 -57.60 33.72 6.90
N GLU A 441 -57.77 34.95 6.43
CA GLU A 441 -58.61 35.28 5.27
C GLU A 441 -58.06 34.63 3.99
N GLN A 442 -56.75 34.65 3.78
CA GLN A 442 -56.10 33.94 2.67
C GLN A 442 -56.30 32.43 2.77
N VAL A 443 -56.16 31.85 3.97
CA VAL A 443 -56.38 30.41 4.20
C VAL A 443 -57.84 30.04 3.94
N MET A 444 -58.80 30.86 4.39
CA MET A 444 -60.22 30.66 4.12
C MET A 444 -60.56 30.73 2.63
N LEU A 445 -59.94 31.66 1.90
CA LEU A 445 -60.11 31.78 0.45
C LEU A 445 -59.61 30.52 -0.28
N LEU A 446 -58.46 29.96 0.14
CA LEU A 446 -57.93 28.71 -0.41
C LEU A 446 -58.83 27.50 -0.08
N LEU A 447 -59.38 27.44 1.12
CA LEU A 447 -60.25 26.34 1.56
C LEU A 447 -61.67 26.39 0.95
N ARG A 448 -62.09 27.55 0.42
CA ARG A 448 -63.41 27.73 -0.22
C ARG A 448 -63.60 26.86 -1.46
N HIS A 449 -62.51 26.52 -2.17
CA HIS A 449 -62.55 25.83 -3.45
C HIS A 449 -61.87 24.45 -3.34
N PRO A 450 -62.55 23.43 -2.81
CA PRO A 450 -62.02 22.07 -2.79
C PRO A 450 -61.90 21.52 -4.23
N TYR A 451 -60.81 20.79 -4.50
CA TYR A 451 -60.54 20.23 -5.82
C TYR A 451 -61.38 18.98 -6.15
N LEU A 452 -61.68 18.16 -5.14
CA LEU A 452 -62.61 17.04 -5.26
C LEU A 452 -63.85 17.30 -4.42
N THR A 453 -65.00 16.88 -4.92
CA THR A 453 -66.20 16.74 -4.12
C THR A 453 -66.06 15.59 -3.11
N ILE A 454 -66.90 15.59 -2.08
CA ILE A 454 -66.89 14.53 -1.06
C ILE A 454 -67.16 13.16 -1.69
N GLU A 455 -68.00 13.13 -2.73
CA GLU A 455 -68.34 11.93 -3.49
C GLU A 455 -67.12 11.39 -4.26
N GLU A 456 -66.40 12.25 -4.98
CA GLU A 456 -65.19 11.87 -5.73
C GLU A 456 -64.01 11.49 -4.80
N SER A 457 -63.96 12.07 -3.61
CA SER A 457 -62.92 11.77 -2.61
C SER A 457 -63.09 10.36 -2.01
N HIS A 458 -64.32 9.82 -2.00
CA HIS A 458 -64.60 8.54 -1.38
C HIS A 458 -63.88 7.39 -2.12
N GLY A 459 -62.87 6.80 -1.47
CA GLY A 459 -62.19 5.59 -1.95
C GLY A 459 -61.08 5.82 -2.99
N HIS A 460 -60.84 7.06 -3.44
CA HIS A 460 -59.82 7.39 -4.45
C HIS A 460 -58.38 6.96 -4.06
N VAL A 461 -58.11 6.75 -2.76
CA VAL A 461 -56.77 6.38 -2.25
C VAL A 461 -56.67 4.89 -1.88
N LYS A 462 -57.74 4.10 -1.99
CA LYS A 462 -57.76 2.67 -1.59
C LYS A 462 -56.74 1.83 -2.38
N HIS A 463 -56.56 2.09 -3.68
CA HIS A 463 -55.59 1.38 -4.52
C HIS A 463 -54.13 1.56 -4.05
N LEU A 464 -53.82 2.62 -3.30
CA LEU A 464 -52.46 2.92 -2.88
C LEU A 464 -51.98 2.04 -1.71
N GLN A 465 -52.90 1.30 -1.05
CA GLN A 465 -52.67 0.37 0.07
C GLN A 465 -51.78 0.89 1.21
N LYS A 466 -51.52 2.20 1.30
CA LYS A 466 -50.58 2.79 2.28
C LYS A 466 -51.02 2.60 3.73
N SER A 467 -52.34 2.60 3.98
CA SER A 467 -52.89 2.35 5.31
C SER A 467 -52.69 0.89 5.70
N GLU A 468 -52.99 -0.04 4.81
CA GLU A 468 -52.77 -1.48 4.99
C GLU A 468 -51.28 -1.80 5.17
N ALA A 469 -50.39 -1.19 4.38
CA ALA A 469 -48.94 -1.34 4.53
C ALA A 469 -48.41 -0.77 5.85
N LYS A 470 -48.97 0.35 6.34
CA LYS A 470 -48.61 0.90 7.67
C LYS A 470 -49.09 -0.01 8.80
N ILE A 471 -50.31 -0.55 8.69
CA ILE A 471 -50.87 -1.49 9.66
C ILE A 471 -50.07 -2.80 9.63
N ALA A 472 -49.70 -3.30 8.45
CA ALA A 472 -48.84 -4.46 8.29
C ALA A 472 -47.45 -4.21 8.89
N ASN A 473 -46.84 -3.03 8.68
CA ASN A 473 -45.58 -2.69 9.34
C ASN A 473 -45.67 -2.61 10.86
N TRP A 474 -46.82 -2.19 11.41
CA TRP A 474 -47.07 -2.23 12.85
C TRP A 474 -47.27 -3.66 13.36
N ASN A 475 -47.93 -4.52 12.58
CA ASN A 475 -48.23 -5.90 12.95
C ASN A 475 -47.07 -6.88 12.65
N ASN A 476 -46.16 -6.53 11.75
CA ASN A 476 -44.97 -7.31 11.42
C ASN A 476 -44.05 -7.33 12.64
N ILE A 477 -44.11 -8.44 13.38
CA ILE A 477 -43.14 -9.21 14.22
C ILE A 477 -41.88 -8.50 14.78
N ALA A 478 -41.33 -7.46 14.15
CA ALA A 478 -40.28 -6.60 14.69
C ALA A 478 -40.70 -5.87 15.99
N ALA A 479 -41.99 -5.62 16.22
CA ALA A 479 -42.49 -5.06 17.49
C ALA A 479 -42.57 -6.11 18.63
N LEU A 480 -42.68 -7.41 18.31
CA LEU A 480 -42.61 -8.52 19.27
C LEU A 480 -41.17 -8.84 19.70
N LYS A 481 -40.17 -8.34 18.97
CA LYS A 481 -38.73 -8.54 19.24
C LYS A 481 -38.19 -7.75 20.45
N LYS A 482 -39.09 -7.31 21.33
CA LYS A 482 -38.79 -6.68 22.62
C LYS A 482 -38.82 -7.66 23.80
N MET A 483 -38.94 -8.96 23.53
CA MET A 483 -38.66 -9.98 24.54
C MET A 483 -37.17 -10.27 24.59
N LYS A 484 -36.64 -10.38 25.80
CA LYS A 484 -35.26 -10.79 26.03
C LYS A 484 -35.11 -12.23 25.57
N ASP A 485 -34.01 -12.55 24.90
CA ASP A 485 -33.72 -13.92 24.48
C ASP A 485 -33.70 -14.87 25.70
N HIS A 486 -34.16 -16.10 25.49
CA HIS A 486 -34.13 -17.13 26.53
C HIS A 486 -32.68 -17.46 26.89
N VAL A 487 -32.37 -17.45 28.18
CA VAL A 487 -31.05 -17.88 28.69
C VAL A 487 -31.20 -19.32 29.15
N THR A 488 -30.40 -20.23 28.59
CA THR A 488 -30.41 -21.65 28.98
C THR A 488 -29.70 -21.86 30.32
N LEU A 489 -30.03 -22.96 31.02
CA LEU A 489 -29.31 -23.35 32.25
C LEU A 489 -27.83 -23.67 31.95
N GLU A 490 -27.54 -24.19 30.75
CA GLU A 490 -26.19 -24.50 30.29
C GLU A 490 -25.33 -23.23 30.17
N ASP A 491 -25.85 -22.16 29.54
CA ASP A 491 -25.15 -20.87 29.48
C ASP A 491 -24.82 -20.33 30.86
N ARG A 492 -25.73 -20.54 31.83
CA ARG A 492 -25.52 -20.15 33.22
C ARG A 492 -24.51 -21.00 33.95
N LEU A 493 -24.33 -22.28 33.61
CA LEU A 493 -23.42 -23.18 34.33
C LEU A 493 -22.04 -23.29 33.67
N ASN A 494 -21.88 -22.74 32.46
CA ASN A 494 -20.63 -22.80 31.69
C ASN A 494 -19.43 -22.20 32.42
N TYR A 495 -19.63 -21.23 33.31
CA TYR A 495 -18.54 -20.63 34.11
C TYR A 495 -17.90 -21.62 35.11
N LEU A 496 -18.56 -22.73 35.44
CA LEU A 496 -18.02 -23.77 36.33
C LEU A 496 -17.05 -24.71 35.60
N ARG A 497 -17.07 -24.71 34.26
CA ARG A 497 -16.22 -25.57 33.42
C ARG A 497 -14.74 -25.16 33.41
N VAL A 498 -14.42 -23.96 33.92
CA VAL A 498 -13.06 -23.39 33.98
C VAL A 498 -12.10 -24.20 34.85
N LYS A 499 -12.60 -25.04 35.78
CA LYS A 499 -11.77 -25.91 36.64
C LYS A 499 -11.50 -27.32 36.07
N GLN A 500 -11.97 -27.64 34.87
CA GLN A 500 -11.59 -28.89 34.21
C GLN A 500 -10.18 -28.75 33.63
N SER A 501 -9.17 -29.05 34.46
CA SER A 501 -7.84 -29.39 33.94
C SER A 501 -7.89 -30.82 33.39
N TRP A 502 -7.18 -31.06 32.29
CA TRP A 502 -6.93 -32.41 31.80
C TRP A 502 -6.06 -33.16 32.81
N ASP A 503 -6.32 -34.46 33.03
CA ASP A 503 -5.53 -35.33 33.90
C ASP A 503 -4.09 -35.53 33.37
#